data_AF-A0A7J4QZJ4-F1
#
_entry.id   AF-A0A7J4QZJ4-F1
#
_cell.length_a   1.000
_cell.length_b   1.000
_cell.length_c   1.000
_cell.angle_alpha   90.00
_cell.angle_beta   90.00
_cell.angle_gamma   90.00
#
_symmetry.space_group_name_H-M   'P 1'
#
loop_
_entity.id
_entity.type
_entity.pdbx_description
1 polymer ?
#
loop_
_entity_poly.entity_id
_entity_poly.type
_entity_poly.pdbx_seq_one_letter_code
_entity_poly.pdbx_strand_id
1 'polypeptide(L)'
;ESHGISQVSMNLQDYKTINLHHAFDTIDSLCKNMNSATKGSELVGLVPLDAMLEAGRWYGGDDLTESEYINIAIERLGLNSISRFEPKERIIEWAIMERES
;
A
#
# COMPACT_ATOMS: atom_id res chain seq x y z
N GLU A 1 -16.59 -3.32 -16.81
CA GLU A 1 -16.70 -3.63 -15.38
C GLU A 1 -15.99 -4.94 -15.12
N SER A 2 -14.90 -4.95 -14.36
CA SER A 2 -13.83 -5.93 -14.64
C SER A 2 -13.78 -7.14 -13.70
N HIS A 3 -14.09 -7.05 -12.40
CA HIS A 3 -13.62 -8.11 -11.48
C HIS A 3 -14.66 -8.74 -10.54
N GLY A 4 -15.95 -8.36 -10.59
CA GLY A 4 -16.96 -8.96 -9.70
C GLY A 4 -16.65 -8.77 -8.20
N ILE A 5 -15.85 -7.76 -7.86
CA ILE A 5 -15.39 -7.43 -6.52
C ILE A 5 -15.98 -6.06 -6.14
N SER A 6 -16.48 -5.95 -4.91
CA SER A 6 -16.81 -4.65 -4.31
C SER A 6 -15.54 -3.99 -3.78
N GLN A 7 -15.34 -2.71 -4.07
CA GLN A 7 -14.17 -1.95 -3.65
C GLN A 7 -14.58 -0.74 -2.80
N VAL A 8 -13.80 -0.47 -1.75
CA VAL A 8 -13.87 0.79 -1.01
C VAL A 8 -12.83 1.73 -1.63
N SER A 9 -13.29 2.68 -2.43
CA SER A 9 -12.42 3.71 -3.01
C SER A 9 -12.30 4.89 -2.06
N MET A 10 -11.08 5.39 -1.87
CA MET A 10 -10.80 6.53 -0.99
C MET A 10 -9.60 7.33 -1.47
N ASN A 11 -9.58 8.61 -1.10
CA ASN A 11 -8.41 9.47 -1.23
C ASN A 11 -7.80 9.69 0.15
N LEU A 12 -6.49 9.44 0.26
CA LEU A 12 -5.71 9.78 1.45
C LEU A 12 -5.14 11.19 1.28
N GLN A 13 -5.71 12.15 2.03
CA GLN A 13 -5.35 13.57 1.89
C GLN A 13 -4.02 13.91 2.55
N ASP A 14 -3.73 13.30 3.69
CA ASP A 14 -2.49 13.48 4.43
C ASP A 14 -2.02 12.15 5.02
N TYR A 15 -1.03 11.54 4.35
CA TYR A 15 -0.48 10.26 4.74
C TYR A 15 0.29 10.32 6.06
N LYS A 16 0.72 11.51 6.51
CA LYS A 16 1.46 11.68 7.77
C LYS A 16 0.55 11.60 8.99
N THR A 17 -0.74 11.91 8.82
CA THR A 17 -1.75 11.74 9.86
C THR A 17 -2.40 10.36 9.78
N ILE A 18 -2.83 9.95 8.59
CA ILE A 18 -3.44 8.64 8.34
C ILE A 18 -2.76 8.03 7.11
N ASN A 19 -1.83 7.13 7.36
CA ASN A 19 -1.11 6.41 6.30
C ASN A 19 -1.87 5.16 5.78
N LEU A 20 -1.35 4.53 4.72
CA LEU A 20 -1.91 3.38 4.00
C LEU A 20 -2.31 2.22 4.90
N HIS A 21 -1.43 1.84 5.84
CA HIS A 21 -1.66 0.72 6.75
C HIS A 21 -2.85 0.98 7.69
N HIS A 22 -3.02 2.21 8.17
CA HIS A 22 -4.20 2.57 8.97
C HIS A 22 -5.49 2.38 8.18
N ALA A 23 -5.53 2.87 6.95
CA ALA A 23 -6.71 2.75 6.09
C ALA A 23 -7.02 1.29 5.78
N PHE A 24 -6.02 0.52 5.35
CA PHE A 24 -6.19 -0.89 5.00
C PHE A 24 -6.63 -1.73 6.20
N ASP A 25 -5.91 -1.63 7.32
CA ASP A 25 -6.20 -2.41 8.54
C ASP A 25 -7.58 -2.06 9.12
N THR A 26 -8.00 -0.79 9.02
CA THR A 26 -9.35 -0.36 9.46
C THR A 26 -10.43 -1.04 8.61
N ILE A 27 -10.28 -1.04 7.28
CA ILE A 27 -11.26 -1.70 6.39
C ILE A 27 -11.24 -3.21 6.60
N ASP A 28 -10.06 -3.82 6.76
CA ASP A 28 -9.95 -5.26 7.01
C ASP A 28 -10.58 -5.65 8.35
N SER A 29 -10.41 -4.84 9.40
CA SER A 29 -11.09 -5.02 10.68
C SER A 29 -12.61 -4.95 10.55
N LEU A 30 -13.15 -4.00 9.78
CA LEU A 30 -14.58 -3.89 9.52
C LEU A 30 -15.11 -5.10 8.73
N CYS A 31 -14.37 -5.59 7.73
CA CYS A 31 -14.72 -6.80 6.99
C CYS A 31 -14.74 -8.04 7.90
N LYS A 32 -13.76 -8.18 8.80
CA LYS A 32 -13.69 -9.28 9.78
C LYS A 32 -14.90 -9.31 10.70
N ASN A 33 -15.40 -8.15 11.13
CA ASN A 33 -16.63 -8.06 11.92
C ASN A 33 -17.88 -8.55 11.18
N MET A 34 -17.83 -8.62 9.85
CA MET A 34 -18.88 -9.17 8.98
C MET A 34 -18.58 -10.60 8.50
N ASN A 35 -17.68 -11.32 9.19
CA ASN A 35 -17.20 -12.65 8.80
C ASN A 35 -16.61 -12.69 7.37
N SER A 36 -15.98 -11.59 6.96
CA SER A 36 -15.29 -11.44 5.67
C SER A 36 -13.85 -10.97 5.88
N ALA A 37 -13.11 -10.76 4.79
CA ALA A 37 -11.76 -10.21 4.82
C ALA A 37 -11.50 -9.43 3.55
N THR A 38 -10.55 -8.49 3.61
CA THR A 38 -10.07 -7.82 2.41
C THR A 38 -9.28 -8.80 1.53
N LYS A 39 -9.30 -8.59 0.22
CA LYS A 39 -8.55 -9.41 -0.76
C LYS A 39 -7.21 -8.78 -1.17
N GLY A 40 -6.81 -7.70 -0.50
CA GLY A 40 -5.73 -6.79 -0.90
C GLY A 40 -6.29 -5.46 -1.37
N SER A 41 -5.41 -4.64 -1.95
CA SER A 41 -5.74 -3.27 -2.35
C SER A 41 -5.11 -2.91 -3.69
N GLU A 42 -5.55 -1.79 -4.24
CA GLU A 42 -4.96 -1.18 -5.41
C GLU A 42 -4.62 0.27 -5.07
N LEU A 43 -3.37 0.64 -5.30
CA LEU A 43 -2.97 2.04 -5.29
C LEU A 43 -3.28 2.63 -6.67
N VAL A 44 -3.80 3.85 -6.74
CA VAL A 44 -4.00 4.58 -8.00
C VAL A 44 -3.01 5.74 -8.07
N GLY A 45 -2.24 5.82 -9.15
CA GLY A 45 -1.19 6.82 -9.30
C GLY A 45 0.12 6.46 -8.59
N LEU A 46 0.79 7.48 -8.06
CA LEU A 46 2.09 7.39 -7.40
C LEU A 46 1.97 7.57 -5.88
N VAL A 47 2.94 7.05 -5.13
CA VAL A 47 3.01 7.12 -3.67
C VAL A 47 4.38 7.63 -3.20
N PRO A 48 4.46 8.46 -2.14
CA PRO A 48 5.74 8.82 -1.54
C PRO A 48 6.46 7.59 -0.97
N LEU A 49 7.79 7.54 -1.11
CA LEU A 49 8.64 6.50 -0.55
C LEU A 49 8.45 6.38 0.96
N ASP A 50 8.47 7.53 1.64
CA ASP A 50 8.29 7.65 3.09
C ASP A 50 7.00 6.97 3.58
N ALA A 51 5.88 7.15 2.86
CA ALA A 51 4.61 6.53 3.20
C ALA A 51 4.68 4.99 3.16
N MET A 52 5.37 4.45 2.16
CA MET A 52 5.59 3.01 2.02
C MET A 52 6.54 2.47 3.08
N LEU A 53 7.58 3.22 3.45
CA LEU A 53 8.52 2.83 4.50
C LEU A 53 7.86 2.79 5.87
N GLU A 54 7.03 3.78 6.21
CA GLU A 54 6.24 3.76 7.44
C GLU A 54 5.28 2.56 7.48
N ALA A 55 4.59 2.25 6.38
CA ALA A 55 3.75 1.06 6.30
C ALA A 55 4.57 -0.23 6.45
N GLY A 56 5.76 -0.30 5.85
CA GLY A 56 6.68 -1.41 6.02
C GLY A 56 7.10 -1.59 7.48
N ARG A 57 7.49 -0.50 8.16
CA ARG A 57 7.86 -0.49 9.59
C ARG A 57 6.70 -0.93 10.47
N TRP A 58 5.48 -0.46 10.20
CA TRP A 58 4.29 -0.84 10.94
C TRP A 58 4.09 -2.36 10.98
N TYR A 59 4.29 -3.04 9.86
CA TYR A 59 4.12 -4.49 9.79
C TYR A 59 5.38 -5.30 10.11
N GLY A 60 6.57 -4.76 9.81
CA GLY A 60 7.85 -5.47 9.87
C GLY A 60 8.66 -5.23 11.15
N GLY A 61 8.33 -4.20 11.94
CA GLY A 61 9.11 -3.79 13.10
C GLY A 61 10.36 -2.98 12.74
N ASP A 62 11.33 -2.97 13.64
CA ASP A 62 12.57 -2.20 13.51
C ASP A 62 13.71 -3.02 12.86
N ASP A 63 14.80 -2.33 12.51
CA ASP A 63 16.07 -2.92 12.03
C ASP A 63 16.04 -3.68 10.69
N LEU A 64 15.16 -3.29 9.77
CA LEU A 64 15.17 -3.80 8.38
C LEU A 64 15.72 -2.77 7.39
N THR A 65 16.12 -3.26 6.22
CA THR A 65 16.53 -2.42 5.10
C THR A 65 15.34 -1.76 4.41
N GLU A 66 15.60 -0.67 3.67
CA GLU A 66 14.57 0.03 2.88
C GLU A 66 13.81 -0.93 1.96
N SER A 67 14.54 -1.76 1.20
CA SER A 67 13.95 -2.74 0.29
C SER A 67 13.08 -3.78 1.00
N GLU A 68 13.48 -4.22 2.20
CA GLU A 68 12.68 -5.16 3.00
C GLU A 68 11.38 -4.50 3.47
N TYR A 69 11.43 -3.25 3.94
CA TYR A 69 10.23 -2.51 4.32
C TYR A 69 9.26 -2.33 3.16
N ILE A 70 9.76 -1.99 1.97
CA ILE A 70 8.93 -1.85 0.77
C ILE A 70 8.29 -3.18 0.39
N ASN A 71 9.03 -4.29 0.42
CA ASN A 71 8.49 -5.62 0.14
C ASN A 71 7.39 -6.01 1.14
N ILE A 72 7.62 -5.78 2.43
CA ILE A 72 6.64 -6.04 3.48
C ILE A 72 5.39 -5.18 3.27
N ALA A 73 5.53 -3.88 2.98
CA ALA A 73 4.39 -3.01 2.73
C ALA A 73 3.55 -3.52 1.54
N ILE A 74 4.20 -3.90 0.43
CA ILE A 74 3.53 -4.45 -0.75
C ILE A 74 2.75 -5.71 -0.44
N GLU A 75 3.36 -6.65 0.30
CA GLU A 75 2.73 -7.90 0.69
C GLU A 75 1.54 -7.66 1.61
N ARG A 76 1.75 -6.89 2.68
CA ARG A 76 0.78 -6.72 3.77
C ARG A 76 -0.42 -5.85 3.39
N LEU A 77 -0.21 -4.85 2.54
CA LEU A 77 -1.30 -4.06 1.95
C LEU A 77 -1.95 -4.78 0.76
N GLY A 78 -1.36 -5.88 0.27
CA GLY A 78 -1.84 -6.63 -0.88
C GLY A 78 -1.87 -5.80 -2.16
N LEU A 79 -0.86 -4.96 -2.40
CA LEU A 79 -0.82 -4.03 -3.54
C LEU A 79 -0.73 -4.74 -4.91
N ASN A 80 -0.36 -6.02 -4.90
CA ASN A 80 -0.28 -6.87 -6.10
C ASN A 80 -1.58 -7.68 -6.36
N SER A 81 -2.61 -7.54 -5.52
CA SER A 81 -3.80 -8.41 -5.58
C SER A 81 -4.74 -8.12 -6.75
N ILE A 82 -4.76 -6.88 -7.25
CA ILE A 82 -5.65 -6.44 -8.33
C ILE A 82 -4.85 -6.15 -9.59
N SER A 83 -3.75 -5.41 -9.46
CA SER A 83 -2.83 -5.06 -10.53
C SER A 83 -1.40 -5.15 -10.03
N ARG A 84 -0.42 -5.32 -10.94
CA ARG A 84 0.99 -5.36 -10.56
C ARG A 84 1.41 -4.00 -10.00
N PHE A 85 1.98 -3.99 -8.82
CA PHE A 85 2.67 -2.85 -8.22
C PHE A 85 4.16 -2.96 -8.54
N GLU A 86 4.64 -2.11 -9.46
CA GLU A 86 6.07 -1.99 -9.78
C GLU A 86 6.66 -0.82 -8.99
N PRO A 87 7.44 -1.06 -7.91
CA PRO A 87 7.86 0.01 -7.01
C PRO A 87 8.63 1.12 -7.70
N LYS A 88 9.47 0.78 -8.68
CA LYS A 88 10.26 1.75 -9.45
C LYS A 88 9.42 2.72 -10.28
N GLU A 89 8.23 2.31 -10.69
CA GLU A 89 7.31 3.15 -11.47
C GLU A 89 6.26 3.84 -10.60
N ARG A 90 6.01 3.31 -9.40
CA ARG A 90 4.87 3.69 -8.54
C ARG A 90 5.29 4.53 -7.33
N ILE A 91 6.53 4.42 -6.87
CA ILE A 91 7.09 5.26 -5.81
C ILE A 91 7.67 6.53 -6.43
N ILE A 92 7.24 7.70 -5.96
CA ILE A 92 7.54 9.00 -6.58
C ILE A 92 9.06 9.21 -6.73
N GLU A 93 9.81 9.02 -5.65
CA GLU A 93 11.23 9.27 -5.58
C GLU A 93 12.02 8.35 -6.53
N TRP A 94 11.63 7.08 -6.62
CA TRP A 94 12.26 6.11 -7.52
C TRP A 94 11.86 6.35 -8.99
N ALA A 95 10.60 6.70 -9.24
CA ALA A 95 10.09 7.00 -10.58
C ALA A 95 10.74 8.25 -11.18
N ILE A 96 11.18 9.20 -10.35
CA ILE A 96 11.96 10.36 -10.79
C ILE A 96 13.38 9.91 -11.16
N MET A 97 14.06 9.13 -10.32
CA MET A 97 15.42 8.64 -10.59
C MET A 97 15.53 7.83 -11.88
N GLU A 98 14.54 6.96 -12.16
CA GLU A 98 14.50 6.17 -13.40
C GLU A 98 14.29 7.03 -14.66
N ARG A 99 13.66 8.21 -14.55
CA ARG A 99 13.47 9.12 -15.70
C ARG A 99 14.71 9.97 -16.01
N GLU A 100 15.57 10.15 -15.02
CA GLU A 100 16.82 10.91 -15.14
C GLU A 100 18.01 10.03 -15.56
N SER A 101 17.82 8.70 -15.58
CA SER A 101 18.81 7.70 -15.99
C SER A 101 18.71 7.37 -17.48
#